data_AF-A0A7I7S1S8-F1
#
_entry.id   AF-A0A7I7S1S8-F1
#
_cell.length_a   1.000
_cell.length_b   1.000
_cell.length_c   1.000
_cell.angle_alpha   90.00
_cell.angle_beta   90.00
_cell.angle_gamma   90.00
#
_symmetry.space_group_name_H-M   'P 1'
#
loop_
_entity.id
_entity.type
_entity.pdbx_description
1 polymer ?
#
loop_
_entity_poly.entity_id
_entity_poly.type
_entity_poly.pdbx_seq_one_letter_code
_entity_poly.pdbx_strand_id
1 'polypeptide(L)'
;MKLDEATVFDGFTRAACWDPVAECTMVMATPEAEPELFADYHRGAVASYARFGVSDALDSDRAQCADDTGLFWALTDVDGRVVGGVRAKGPLRSADDSHAVVEWAGQDGENEVREMIDERVPLGILEMKAAWLAKDPTGGRHRAKMIARSGFHAMAIFDVNYCMATTAAHILEQWRSSGGVVAAIPATPYPNEQYQTQMMWWDRRTFAAHGESDQIEAIIREMAQVRRSLQSQDTGLVAATTSYRSVRERSRSQWGNWQTMGELANV
;
A
#
# COMPACT_ATOMS: atom_id res chain seq x y z
N MET A 1 -34.49 -3.11 -12.28
CA MET A 1 -33.44 -2.24 -12.86
C MET A 1 -32.16 -2.59 -12.10
N LYS A 2 -31.36 -3.51 -12.66
CA LYS A 2 -30.05 -3.86 -12.08
C LYS A 2 -29.12 -2.68 -12.39
N LEU A 3 -28.54 -2.09 -11.36
CA LEU A 3 -27.43 -1.16 -11.55
C LEU A 3 -26.22 -2.00 -11.97
N ASP A 4 -25.65 -1.70 -13.13
CA ASP A 4 -24.41 -2.31 -13.59
C ASP A 4 -23.28 -1.92 -12.63
N GLU A 5 -22.84 -2.88 -11.82
CA GLU A 5 -21.85 -2.77 -10.75
C GLU A 5 -20.40 -2.59 -11.26
N ALA A 6 -20.19 -2.34 -12.54
CA ALA A 6 -18.86 -2.26 -13.17
C ALA A 6 -18.41 -0.83 -13.52
N THR A 7 -19.20 0.20 -13.20
CA THR A 7 -19.05 1.52 -13.84
C THR A 7 -18.24 2.57 -13.06
N VAL A 8 -17.61 2.22 -11.93
CA VAL A 8 -16.80 3.19 -11.13
C VAL A 8 -15.29 3.08 -11.42
N PHE A 9 -14.86 2.05 -12.14
CA PHE A 9 -13.44 1.68 -12.26
C PHE A 9 -12.69 2.29 -13.45
N ASP A 10 -13.39 2.80 -14.45
CA ASP A 10 -12.79 3.16 -15.73
C ASP A 10 -12.18 4.58 -15.68
N GLY A 11 -11.05 4.74 -14.98
CA GLY A 11 -10.33 6.01 -15.04
C GLY A 11 -9.16 6.23 -14.08
N PHE A 12 -9.15 5.60 -12.89
CA PHE A 12 -8.04 5.85 -11.96
C PHE A 12 -6.77 5.14 -12.43
N THR A 13 -5.77 5.94 -12.79
CA THR A 13 -4.44 5.43 -13.16
C THR A 13 -3.38 5.78 -12.13
N ARG A 14 -3.42 7.02 -11.61
CA ARG A 14 -2.36 7.57 -10.76
C ARG A 14 -2.81 8.80 -9.96
N ALA A 15 -2.34 8.88 -8.73
CA ALA A 15 -2.29 10.09 -7.92
C ALA A 15 -0.96 10.19 -7.16
N ALA A 16 -0.54 11.40 -6.80
CA ALA A 16 0.66 11.61 -6.01
C ALA A 16 0.47 12.78 -5.03
N CYS A 17 0.99 12.64 -3.82
CA CYS A 17 1.01 13.71 -2.82
C CYS A 17 2.37 13.80 -2.12
N TRP A 18 2.88 15.02 -2.00
CA TRP A 18 4.07 15.31 -1.20
C TRP A 18 3.67 15.47 0.28
N ASP A 19 4.42 14.83 1.18
CA ASP A 19 4.31 15.04 2.61
C ASP A 19 5.60 15.73 3.12
N PRO A 20 5.51 16.98 3.61
CA PRO A 20 6.69 17.73 4.04
C PRO A 20 7.27 17.24 5.36
N VAL A 21 6.53 16.46 6.16
CA VAL A 21 6.99 15.93 7.45
C VAL A 21 7.74 14.61 7.23
N ALA A 22 7.27 13.78 6.30
CA ALA A 22 7.93 12.53 5.92
C ALA A 22 9.04 12.71 4.89
N GLU A 23 9.13 13.91 4.31
CA GLU A 23 10.02 14.28 3.21
C GLU A 23 9.98 13.27 2.06
N CYS A 24 8.76 12.83 1.71
CA CYS A 24 8.54 11.89 0.63
C CYS A 24 7.27 12.23 -0.17
N THR A 25 7.28 11.80 -1.43
CA THR A 25 6.07 11.73 -2.24
C THR A 25 5.48 10.33 -2.11
N MET A 26 4.21 10.24 -1.76
CA MET A 26 3.44 9.01 -1.90
C MET A 26 2.77 9.00 -3.26
N VAL A 27 3.15 8.05 -4.11
CA VAL A 27 2.53 7.79 -5.40
C VAL A 27 1.60 6.60 -5.24
N MET A 28 0.35 6.75 -5.67
CA MET A 28 -0.69 5.73 -5.70
C MET A 28 -1.00 5.44 -7.17
N ALA A 29 -0.88 4.20 -7.62
CA ALA A 29 -1.07 3.88 -9.04
C ALA A 29 -1.47 2.42 -9.24
N THR A 30 -1.95 2.10 -10.45
CA THR A 30 -2.00 0.70 -10.91
C THR A 30 -0.62 0.29 -11.46
N PRO A 31 -0.24 -1.01 -11.40
CA PRO A 31 1.01 -1.49 -11.97
C PRO A 31 1.20 -1.11 -13.45
N GLU A 32 0.14 -1.09 -14.25
CA GLU A 32 0.17 -0.76 -15.68
C GLU A 32 0.44 0.72 -15.93
N ALA A 33 -0.07 1.61 -15.06
CA ALA A 33 0.12 3.04 -15.20
C ALA A 33 1.55 3.49 -14.85
N GLU A 34 2.21 2.79 -13.92
CA GLU A 34 3.56 3.12 -13.43
C GLU A 34 4.44 1.85 -13.29
N PRO A 35 4.73 1.13 -14.39
CA PRO A 35 5.37 -0.19 -14.34
C PRO A 35 6.83 -0.17 -13.85
N GLU A 36 7.54 0.93 -14.09
CA GLU A 36 8.91 1.12 -13.60
C GLU A 36 8.92 1.40 -12.09
N LEU A 37 7.98 2.21 -11.60
CA LEU A 37 7.85 2.50 -10.17
C LEU A 37 7.38 1.26 -9.41
N PHE A 38 6.43 0.49 -9.97
CA PHE A 38 6.03 -0.79 -9.42
C PHE A 38 7.21 -1.76 -9.33
N ALA A 39 8.05 -1.82 -10.37
CA ALA A 39 9.26 -2.64 -10.34
C ALA A 39 10.24 -2.20 -9.24
N ASP A 40 10.41 -0.90 -9.01
CA ASP A 40 11.28 -0.39 -7.95
C ASP A 40 10.71 -0.69 -6.56
N TYR A 41 9.40 -0.52 -6.36
CA TYR A 41 8.68 -0.93 -5.16
C TYR A 41 8.83 -2.44 -4.88
N HIS A 42 8.56 -3.28 -5.88
CA HIS A 42 8.60 -4.74 -5.76
C HIS A 42 10.01 -5.24 -5.41
N ARG A 43 11.05 -4.70 -6.06
CA ARG A 43 12.44 -5.05 -5.71
C ARG A 43 12.78 -4.71 -4.25
N GLY A 44 12.31 -3.57 -3.76
CA GLY A 44 12.51 -3.20 -2.36
C GLY A 44 11.74 -4.10 -1.39
N ALA A 45 10.52 -4.52 -1.74
CA ALA A 45 9.74 -5.48 -0.97
C ALA A 45 10.47 -6.83 -0.87
N VAL A 46 10.91 -7.39 -2.01
CA VAL A 46 11.68 -8.64 -2.06
C VAL A 46 12.96 -8.56 -1.22
N ALA A 47 13.73 -7.48 -1.36
CA ALA A 47 14.95 -7.29 -0.58
C ALA A 47 14.66 -7.16 0.93
N SER A 48 13.58 -6.48 1.30
CA SER A 48 13.17 -6.32 2.70
C SER A 48 12.77 -7.66 3.31
N TYR A 49 11.90 -8.42 2.65
CA TYR A 49 11.42 -9.72 3.14
C TYR A 49 12.56 -10.75 3.21
N ALA A 50 13.45 -10.77 2.21
CA ALA A 50 14.64 -11.63 2.23
C ALA A 50 15.57 -11.32 3.40
N ARG A 51 15.75 -10.04 3.74
CA ARG A 51 16.57 -9.61 4.87
C ARG A 51 16.05 -10.11 6.22
N PHE A 52 14.74 -10.34 6.35
CA PHE A 52 14.12 -10.91 7.55
C PHE A 52 13.94 -12.43 7.48
N GLY A 53 14.42 -13.10 6.43
CA GLY A 53 14.31 -14.55 6.28
C GLY A 53 12.89 -15.05 6.02
N VAL A 54 12.03 -14.19 5.46
CA VAL A 54 10.59 -14.44 5.25
C VAL A 54 10.21 -14.29 3.77
N SER A 55 11.12 -14.64 2.86
CA SER A 55 10.89 -14.52 1.41
C SER A 55 9.62 -15.25 0.95
N ASP A 56 9.27 -16.35 1.60
CA ASP A 56 8.09 -17.16 1.25
C ASP A 56 6.75 -16.44 1.53
N ALA A 57 6.76 -15.35 2.29
CA ALA A 57 5.59 -14.52 2.52
C ALA A 57 5.32 -13.49 1.40
N LEU A 58 6.13 -13.49 0.33
CA LEU A 58 6.01 -12.55 -0.78
C LEU A 58 6.26 -13.25 -2.13
N ASP A 59 5.39 -12.97 -3.10
CA ASP A 59 5.62 -13.39 -4.49
C ASP A 59 6.83 -12.67 -5.08
N SER A 60 7.92 -13.43 -5.28
CA SER A 60 9.16 -12.93 -5.88
C SER A 60 9.05 -12.69 -7.39
N ASP A 61 8.03 -13.25 -8.05
CA ASP A 61 7.72 -12.96 -9.44
C ASP A 61 6.92 -11.65 -9.54
N ARG A 62 7.54 -10.64 -10.15
CA ARG A 62 6.94 -9.32 -10.35
C ARG A 62 5.66 -9.39 -11.21
N ALA A 63 5.63 -10.25 -12.23
CA ALA A 63 4.48 -10.34 -13.13
C ALA A 63 3.27 -10.88 -12.37
N GLN A 64 3.43 -12.00 -11.66
CA GLN A 64 2.38 -12.57 -10.82
C GLN A 64 1.93 -11.59 -9.72
N CYS A 65 2.87 -10.87 -9.11
CA CYS A 65 2.56 -9.84 -8.11
C CYS A 65 1.83 -8.62 -8.71
N ALA A 66 2.05 -8.29 -9.99
CA ALA A 66 1.30 -7.25 -10.68
C ALA A 66 -0.12 -7.71 -11.01
N ASP A 67 -0.29 -8.95 -11.46
CA ASP A 67 -1.56 -9.51 -11.92
C ASP A 67 -2.66 -9.49 -10.86
N ASP A 68 -2.31 -9.65 -9.57
CA ASP A 68 -3.26 -9.60 -8.45
C ASP A 68 -3.29 -8.24 -7.73
N THR A 69 -2.48 -7.26 -8.16
CA THR A 69 -2.42 -5.92 -7.56
C THR A 69 -3.38 -4.96 -8.23
N GLY A 70 -4.43 -4.56 -7.51
CA GLY A 70 -5.33 -3.50 -7.97
C GLY A 70 -4.72 -2.10 -7.84
N LEU A 71 -4.01 -1.84 -6.73
CA LEU A 71 -3.29 -0.59 -6.49
C LEU A 71 -2.02 -0.84 -5.70
N PHE A 72 -1.01 0.00 -5.93
CA PHE A 72 0.16 0.09 -5.07
C PHE A 72 0.47 1.52 -4.65
N TRP A 73 1.16 1.63 -3.52
CA TRP A 73 1.69 2.86 -2.99
C TRP A 73 3.21 2.75 -2.95
N ALA A 74 3.90 3.69 -3.57
CA ALA A 74 5.34 3.84 -3.45
C ALA A 74 5.66 5.17 -2.78
N LEU A 75 6.51 5.13 -1.76
CA LEU A 75 7.09 6.33 -1.17
C LEU A 75 8.42 6.62 -1.86
N THR A 76 8.55 7.79 -2.47
CA THR A 76 9.81 8.26 -3.05
C THR A 76 10.39 9.41 -2.24
N ASP A 77 11.67 9.33 -1.88
CA ASP A 77 12.38 10.43 -1.22
C ASP A 77 12.63 11.62 -2.16
N VAL A 78 13.28 12.66 -1.65
CA VAL A 78 13.64 13.88 -2.41
C VAL A 78 14.53 13.61 -3.63
N ASP A 79 15.27 12.49 -3.63
CA ASP A 79 16.14 12.07 -4.73
C ASP A 79 15.39 11.16 -5.74
N GLY A 80 14.10 10.90 -5.50
CA GLY A 80 13.26 10.03 -6.32
C GLY A 80 13.51 8.54 -6.11
N ARG A 81 14.22 8.14 -5.04
CA ARG A 81 14.41 6.72 -4.71
C ARG A 81 13.21 6.18 -3.97
N VAL A 82 12.79 4.96 -4.31
CA VAL A 82 11.73 4.28 -3.56
C VAL A 82 12.26 3.85 -2.20
N VAL A 83 11.68 4.40 -1.15
CA VAL A 83 12.06 4.18 0.26
C VAL A 83 11.01 3.38 1.03
N GLY A 84 9.99 2.88 0.34
CA GLY A 84 8.99 1.98 0.91
C GLY A 84 7.71 1.95 0.09
N GLY A 85 6.75 1.19 0.57
CA GLY A 85 5.46 1.05 -0.09
C GLY A 85 4.62 -0.08 0.46
N VAL A 86 3.47 -0.29 -0.17
CA VAL A 86 2.50 -1.36 0.13
C VAL A 86 1.63 -1.57 -1.12
N ARG A 87 1.00 -2.75 -1.26
CA ARG A 87 0.05 -3.03 -2.34
C ARG A 87 -1.30 -3.47 -1.79
N ALA A 88 -2.35 -3.32 -2.58
CA ALA A 88 -3.68 -3.84 -2.32
C ALA A 88 -4.05 -4.88 -3.39
N LYS A 89 -4.45 -6.07 -2.94
CA LYS A 89 -5.10 -7.10 -3.75
C LYS A 89 -6.60 -6.90 -3.75
N GLY A 90 -7.24 -7.26 -4.86
CA GLY A 90 -8.69 -7.31 -4.99
C GLY A 90 -9.28 -6.19 -5.86
N PRO A 91 -10.61 -5.98 -5.79
CA PRO A 91 -11.52 -6.51 -4.76
C PRO A 91 -11.61 -8.04 -4.68
N LEU A 92 -11.69 -8.58 -3.46
CA LEU A 92 -11.85 -10.03 -3.23
C LEU A 92 -13.27 -10.48 -3.56
N ARG A 93 -13.41 -11.67 -4.16
CA ARG A 93 -14.69 -12.30 -4.55
C ARG A 93 -15.07 -13.46 -3.63
N SER A 94 -14.10 -14.02 -2.93
CA SER A 94 -14.27 -15.04 -1.89
C SER A 94 -13.04 -15.09 -1.01
N ALA A 95 -13.10 -15.81 0.10
CA ALA A 95 -11.94 -16.08 0.93
C ALA A 95 -10.78 -16.74 0.17
N ASP A 96 -11.05 -17.53 -0.88
CA ASP A 96 -10.00 -18.21 -1.67
C ASP A 96 -9.10 -17.23 -2.45
N ASP A 97 -9.55 -15.98 -2.65
CA ASP A 97 -8.71 -14.94 -3.25
C ASP A 97 -7.68 -14.37 -2.25
N SER A 98 -7.88 -14.60 -0.95
CA SER A 98 -7.04 -14.05 0.10
C SER A 98 -5.90 -14.98 0.48
N HIS A 99 -4.72 -14.39 0.65
CA HIS A 99 -3.56 -15.13 1.15
C HIS A 99 -3.72 -15.51 2.63
N ALA A 100 -4.59 -14.83 3.39
CA ALA A 100 -4.84 -15.15 4.79
C ALA A 100 -5.33 -16.60 5.00
N VAL A 101 -6.04 -17.17 4.01
CA VAL A 101 -6.46 -18.59 4.06
C VAL A 101 -5.26 -19.53 4.01
N VAL A 102 -4.21 -19.18 3.25
CA VAL A 102 -2.96 -19.95 3.21
C VAL A 102 -2.22 -19.86 4.55
N GLU A 103 -2.24 -18.70 5.19
CA GLU A 103 -1.54 -18.47 6.47
C GLU A 103 -2.17 -19.23 7.65
N TRP A 104 -3.48 -19.49 7.59
CA TRP A 104 -4.23 -20.23 8.60
C TRP A 104 -4.51 -21.69 8.22
N ALA A 105 -4.06 -22.18 7.07
CA ALA A 105 -4.32 -23.54 6.64
C ALA A 105 -3.80 -24.58 7.66
N GLY A 106 -4.70 -25.40 8.21
CA GLY A 106 -4.44 -26.38 9.24
C GLY A 106 -4.25 -25.82 10.66
N GLN A 107 -4.57 -24.55 10.89
CA GLN A 107 -4.35 -23.84 12.15
C GLN A 107 -5.67 -23.52 12.87
N ASP A 108 -5.58 -23.26 14.17
CA ASP A 108 -6.73 -22.75 14.93
C ASP A 108 -7.16 -21.39 14.35
N GLY A 109 -8.45 -21.25 14.06
CA GLY A 109 -8.99 -20.04 13.44
C GLY A 109 -9.17 -20.10 11.92
N GLU A 110 -8.82 -21.20 11.25
CA GLU A 110 -8.96 -21.33 9.78
C GLU A 110 -10.40 -21.06 9.30
N ASN A 111 -11.39 -21.67 9.94
CA ASN A 111 -12.79 -21.48 9.59
C ASN A 111 -13.23 -20.05 9.87
N GLU A 112 -12.82 -19.48 11.00
CA GLU A 112 -13.15 -18.10 11.40
C GLU A 112 -12.56 -17.07 10.42
N VAL A 113 -11.34 -17.29 9.91
CA VAL A 113 -10.74 -16.46 8.85
C VAL A 113 -11.61 -16.49 7.60
N ARG A 114 -11.96 -17.69 7.16
CA ARG A 114 -12.77 -17.93 5.97
C ARG A 114 -14.15 -17.28 6.07
N GLU A 115 -14.87 -17.57 7.15
CA GLU A 115 -16.21 -17.02 7.42
C GLU A 115 -16.17 -15.50 7.50
N MET A 116 -15.19 -14.92 8.22
CA MET A 116 -15.09 -13.47 8.41
C MET A 116 -14.83 -12.72 7.10
N ILE A 117 -14.07 -13.30 6.18
CA ILE A 117 -13.88 -12.77 4.82
C ILE A 117 -15.17 -12.91 4.02
N ASP A 118 -15.73 -14.12 3.91
CA ASP A 118 -16.90 -14.39 3.06
C ASP A 118 -18.13 -13.56 3.49
N GLU A 119 -18.30 -13.27 4.79
CA GLU A 119 -19.35 -12.37 5.31
C GLU A 119 -19.22 -10.92 4.80
N ARG A 120 -17.99 -10.45 4.55
CA ARG A 120 -17.69 -9.06 4.17
C ARG A 120 -17.56 -8.88 2.66
N VAL A 121 -17.38 -9.95 1.89
CA VAL A 121 -17.23 -9.90 0.42
C VAL A 121 -18.38 -9.13 -0.23
N PRO A 122 -19.67 -9.31 0.14
CA PRO A 122 -20.77 -8.54 -0.44
C PRO A 122 -20.69 -7.02 -0.21
N LEU A 123 -19.87 -6.58 0.73
CA LEU A 123 -19.65 -5.16 1.06
C LEU A 123 -18.34 -4.61 0.47
N GLY A 124 -17.59 -5.45 -0.25
CA GLY A 124 -16.32 -5.16 -0.87
C GLY A 124 -15.15 -5.18 0.12
N ILE A 125 -14.08 -5.92 -0.25
CA ILE A 125 -12.86 -6.07 0.54
C ILE A 125 -11.63 -5.89 -0.36
N LEU A 126 -10.62 -5.22 0.17
CA LEU A 126 -9.25 -5.25 -0.35
C LEU A 126 -8.31 -5.88 0.68
N GLU A 127 -7.29 -6.61 0.22
CA GLU A 127 -6.23 -7.13 1.09
C GLU A 127 -4.95 -6.32 0.90
N MET A 128 -4.48 -5.64 1.96
CA MET A 128 -3.17 -4.98 1.93
C MET A 128 -2.06 -6.01 2.14
N LYS A 129 -1.03 -5.97 1.29
CA LYS A 129 0.13 -6.86 1.37
C LYS A 129 1.44 -6.12 1.15
N ALA A 130 2.52 -6.82 1.51
CA ALA A 130 3.89 -6.48 1.10
C ALA A 130 4.30 -5.04 1.49
N ALA A 131 3.93 -4.63 2.70
CA ALA A 131 4.34 -3.36 3.26
C ALA A 131 5.83 -3.40 3.66
N TRP A 132 6.60 -2.39 3.27
CA TRP A 132 7.99 -2.27 3.69
C TRP A 132 8.44 -0.81 3.72
N LEU A 133 9.49 -0.55 4.50
CA LEU A 133 10.20 0.72 4.56
C LEU A 133 11.71 0.46 4.54
N ALA A 134 12.44 1.31 3.82
CA ALA A 134 13.88 1.38 3.93
C ALA A 134 14.27 1.74 5.38
N LYS A 135 15.43 1.25 5.82
CA LYS A 135 16.01 1.68 7.09
C LYS A 135 16.47 3.14 6.98
N ASP A 136 15.69 4.04 7.55
CA ASP A 136 16.03 5.45 7.68
C ASP A 136 15.71 5.93 9.11
N PRO A 137 16.72 6.38 9.88
CA PRO A 137 16.53 6.82 11.26
C PRO A 137 15.75 8.13 11.41
N THR A 138 15.65 8.99 10.38
CA THR A 138 15.07 10.35 10.54
C THR A 138 13.60 10.44 10.11
N GLY A 139 13.13 9.62 9.16
CA GLY A 139 11.76 9.69 8.60
C GLY A 139 10.84 8.48 8.86
N GLY A 140 11.35 7.41 9.46
CA GLY A 140 10.66 6.10 9.49
C GLY A 140 9.24 6.12 10.08
N ARG A 141 9.02 6.85 11.18
CA ARG A 141 7.70 6.89 11.85
C ARG A 141 6.63 7.60 11.02
N HIS A 142 6.96 8.74 10.41
CA HIS A 142 6.01 9.49 9.60
C HIS A 142 5.66 8.73 8.32
N ARG A 143 6.66 8.13 7.67
CA ARG A 143 6.45 7.26 6.50
C ARG A 143 5.62 6.02 6.83
N ALA A 144 5.82 5.41 7.99
CA ALA A 144 5.00 4.31 8.50
C ALA A 144 3.54 4.70 8.67
N LYS A 145 3.27 5.88 9.25
CA LYS A 145 1.92 6.44 9.36
C LYS A 145 1.29 6.70 7.99
N MET A 146 2.05 7.20 7.01
CA MET A 146 1.54 7.36 5.64
C MET A 146 1.10 6.03 5.01
N ILE A 147 1.94 5.00 5.13
CA ILE A 147 1.60 3.65 4.65
C ILE A 147 0.35 3.12 5.36
N ALA A 148 0.20 3.34 6.67
CA ALA A 148 -0.97 2.88 7.42
C ALA A 148 -2.31 3.44 6.90
N ARG A 149 -2.31 4.62 6.27
CA ARG A 149 -3.53 5.23 5.69
C ARG A 149 -3.89 4.70 4.30
N SER A 150 -2.99 3.99 3.62
CA SER A 150 -3.18 3.50 2.24
C SER A 150 -4.49 2.72 2.02
N GLY A 151 -4.91 1.91 2.98
CA GLY A 151 -6.16 1.16 2.90
C GLY A 151 -7.40 2.05 2.68
N PHE A 152 -7.41 3.26 3.23
CA PHE A 152 -8.53 4.20 3.03
C PHE A 152 -8.52 4.88 1.67
N HIS A 153 -7.34 5.10 1.10
CA HIS A 153 -7.23 5.52 -0.30
C HIS A 153 -7.80 4.44 -1.21
N ALA A 154 -7.42 3.18 -0.97
CA ALA A 154 -7.90 2.03 -1.71
C ALA A 154 -9.43 1.91 -1.61
N MET A 155 -9.98 1.93 -0.40
CA MET A 155 -11.43 1.87 -0.18
C MET A 155 -12.18 3.05 -0.81
N ALA A 156 -11.58 4.24 -0.88
CA ALA A 156 -12.17 5.39 -1.55
C ALA A 156 -12.15 5.28 -3.08
N ILE A 157 -11.11 4.66 -3.67
CA ILE A 157 -10.96 4.47 -5.12
C ILE A 157 -11.86 3.34 -5.62
N PHE A 158 -11.86 2.19 -4.95
CA PHE A 158 -12.66 1.02 -5.34
C PHE A 158 -14.11 1.08 -4.84
N ASP A 159 -14.47 2.16 -4.12
CA ASP A 159 -15.74 2.33 -3.41
C ASP A 159 -16.21 1.12 -2.59
N VAL A 160 -15.26 0.48 -1.89
CA VAL A 160 -15.54 -0.65 -0.99
C VAL A 160 -15.57 -0.20 0.48
N ASN A 161 -16.06 -1.07 1.36
CA ASN A 161 -16.21 -0.77 2.79
C ASN A 161 -15.07 -1.30 3.66
N TYR A 162 -14.41 -2.37 3.23
CA TYR A 162 -13.43 -3.06 4.06
C TYR A 162 -12.06 -3.11 3.41
N CYS A 163 -11.07 -3.08 4.28
CA CYS A 163 -9.73 -3.48 3.98
C CYS A 163 -9.24 -4.44 5.08
N MET A 164 -8.44 -5.43 4.72
CA MET A 164 -7.83 -6.36 5.66
C MET A 164 -6.34 -6.49 5.41
N ALA A 165 -5.60 -6.89 6.44
CA ALA A 165 -4.21 -7.30 6.32
C ALA A 165 -3.90 -8.39 7.33
N THR A 166 -2.91 -9.21 7.05
CA THR A 166 -2.27 -10.08 8.03
C THR A 166 -0.88 -9.54 8.33
N THR A 167 -0.51 -9.58 9.61
CA THR A 167 0.71 -8.90 10.04
C THR A 167 1.28 -9.54 11.29
N ALA A 168 2.60 -9.42 11.45
CA ALA A 168 3.28 -9.92 12.64
C ALA A 168 2.90 -9.08 13.87
N ALA A 169 2.73 -9.73 15.01
CA ALA A 169 2.24 -9.10 16.24
C ALA A 169 3.05 -7.87 16.69
N HIS A 170 4.35 -7.82 16.39
CA HIS A 170 5.25 -6.75 16.83
C HIS A 170 5.08 -5.41 16.09
N ILE A 171 4.31 -5.36 14.98
CA ILE A 171 4.03 -4.12 14.23
C ILE A 171 2.55 -3.72 14.25
N LEU A 172 1.69 -4.39 15.05
CA LEU A 172 0.26 -4.08 15.12
C LEU A 172 -0.04 -2.63 15.49
N GLU A 173 0.75 -2.04 16.38
CA GLU A 173 0.50 -0.68 16.86
C GLU A 173 0.58 0.36 15.74
N GLN A 174 1.48 0.14 14.77
CA GLN A 174 1.56 0.97 13.57
C GLN A 174 0.24 0.96 12.80
N TRP A 175 -0.38 -0.21 12.66
CA TRP A 175 -1.62 -0.40 11.93
C TRP A 175 -2.84 0.11 12.70
N ARG A 176 -2.88 -0.10 14.03
CA ARG A 176 -3.90 0.46 14.92
C ARG A 176 -3.99 1.97 14.86
N SER A 177 -2.86 2.66 14.67
CA SER A 177 -2.86 4.12 14.57
C SER A 177 -3.81 4.68 13.50
N SER A 178 -4.05 3.92 12.43
CA SER A 178 -4.96 4.29 11.33
C SER A 178 -6.41 3.80 11.52
N GLY A 179 -6.74 3.17 12.65
CA GLY A 179 -8.05 2.61 12.94
C GLY A 179 -8.20 1.12 12.64
N GLY A 180 -7.08 0.40 12.46
CA GLY A 180 -7.08 -1.05 12.28
C GLY A 180 -7.43 -1.77 13.57
N VAL A 181 -8.31 -2.76 13.48
CA VAL A 181 -8.77 -3.58 14.60
C VAL A 181 -8.30 -5.02 14.41
N VAL A 182 -7.71 -5.61 15.44
CA VAL A 182 -7.29 -7.02 15.41
C VAL A 182 -8.53 -7.90 15.49
N ALA A 183 -8.64 -8.87 14.57
CA ALA A 183 -9.73 -9.83 14.59
C ALA A 183 -9.65 -10.69 15.86
N ALA A 184 -10.80 -11.11 16.38
CA ALA A 184 -10.88 -12.04 17.50
C ALA A 184 -10.61 -13.49 17.06
N ILE A 185 -9.54 -13.70 16.30
CA ILE A 185 -9.07 -14.98 15.76
C ILE A 185 -7.70 -15.28 16.40
N PRO A 186 -7.42 -16.53 16.82
CA PRO A 186 -6.10 -16.91 17.31
C PRO A 186 -4.99 -16.56 16.32
N ALA A 187 -3.84 -16.15 16.84
CA ALA A 187 -2.66 -15.93 16.01
C ALA A 187 -2.14 -17.26 15.46
N THR A 188 -1.59 -17.23 14.25
CA THR A 188 -0.99 -18.39 13.59
C THR A 188 0.54 -18.22 13.43
N PRO A 189 1.34 -19.30 13.54
CA PRO A 189 2.74 -19.27 13.13
C PRO A 189 2.86 -19.14 11.60
N TYR A 190 3.19 -17.95 11.10
CA TYR A 190 3.43 -17.72 9.67
C TYR A 190 4.40 -16.55 9.44
N PRO A 191 5.36 -16.65 8.48
CA PRO A 191 5.62 -17.80 7.59
C PRO A 191 6.40 -18.92 8.26
N ASN A 192 6.85 -18.72 9.50
CA ASN A 192 7.49 -19.74 10.32
C ASN A 192 7.17 -19.49 11.80
N GLU A 193 7.59 -20.39 12.68
CA GLU A 193 7.29 -20.38 14.12
C GLU A 193 7.78 -19.13 14.88
N GLN A 194 8.72 -18.37 14.32
CA GLN A 194 9.25 -17.16 14.97
C GLN A 194 8.27 -15.98 14.89
N TYR A 195 7.29 -16.06 14.01
CA TYR A 195 6.30 -15.02 13.77
C TYR A 195 4.94 -15.46 14.29
N GLN A 196 4.23 -14.53 14.91
CA GLN A 196 2.84 -14.69 15.29
C GLN A 196 2.03 -13.74 14.41
N THR A 197 1.39 -14.30 13.39
CA THR A 197 0.62 -13.54 12.42
C THR A 197 -0.81 -13.39 12.92
N GLN A 198 -1.31 -12.15 12.85
CA GLN A 198 -2.67 -11.80 13.24
C GLN A 198 -3.39 -11.11 12.08
N MET A 199 -4.69 -11.37 11.97
CA MET A 199 -5.57 -10.69 11.03
C MET A 199 -6.02 -9.34 11.61
N MET A 200 -6.01 -8.31 10.78
CA MET A 200 -6.52 -6.97 11.07
C MET A 200 -7.53 -6.52 10.03
N TRP A 201 -8.50 -5.73 10.48
CA TRP A 201 -9.56 -5.14 9.66
C TRP A 201 -9.63 -3.63 9.82
N TRP A 202 -9.97 -2.98 8.73
CA TRP A 202 -10.39 -1.59 8.67
C TRP A 202 -11.79 -1.53 8.09
N ASP A 203 -12.67 -0.80 8.75
CA ASP A 203 -14.01 -0.51 8.28
C ASP A 203 -14.11 1.00 8.01
N ARG A 204 -14.39 1.35 6.76
CA ARG A 204 -14.53 2.73 6.27
C ARG A 204 -15.53 3.57 7.10
N ARG A 205 -16.46 2.94 7.81
CA ARG A 205 -17.54 3.59 8.56
C ARG A 205 -17.21 3.80 10.04
N THR A 206 -16.37 2.93 10.62
CA THR A 206 -16.12 2.93 12.07
C THR A 206 -14.67 3.26 12.46
N PHE A 207 -13.74 3.33 11.51
CA PHE A 207 -12.31 3.55 11.79
C PHE A 207 -12.00 4.75 12.69
N ALA A 208 -12.80 5.81 12.61
CA ALA A 208 -12.63 7.02 13.42
C ALA A 208 -12.76 6.77 14.92
N ALA A 209 -13.44 5.70 15.34
CA ALA A 209 -13.53 5.29 16.74
C ALA A 209 -12.27 4.56 17.26
N HIS A 210 -11.35 4.19 16.37
CA HIS A 210 -10.22 3.30 16.67
C HIS A 210 -8.84 3.94 16.44
N GLY A 211 -8.72 4.85 15.48
CA GLY A 211 -7.43 5.45 15.12
C GLY A 211 -7.04 6.67 15.97
N GLU A 212 -5.78 7.06 15.85
CA GLU A 212 -5.25 8.29 16.45
C GLU A 212 -5.85 9.52 15.77
N SER A 213 -6.20 10.56 16.52
CA SER A 213 -6.90 11.74 15.99
C SER A 213 -6.19 12.39 14.79
N ASP A 214 -4.86 12.49 14.81
CA ASP A 214 -4.07 13.04 13.70
C ASP A 214 -4.14 12.16 12.43
N GLN A 215 -4.18 10.83 12.60
CA GLN A 215 -4.40 9.89 11.49
C GLN A 215 -5.81 10.00 10.95
N ILE A 216 -6.83 10.12 11.80
CA ILE A 216 -8.23 10.26 11.36
C ILE A 216 -8.41 11.53 10.52
N GLU A 217 -7.87 12.66 10.98
CA GLU A 217 -7.91 13.93 10.23
C GLU A 217 -7.19 13.82 8.88
N ALA A 218 -6.03 13.17 8.86
CA ALA A 218 -5.28 12.93 7.62
C ALA A 218 -6.05 12.02 6.65
N ILE A 219 -6.61 10.91 7.14
CA ILE A 219 -7.41 9.97 6.33
C ILE A 219 -8.60 10.69 5.69
N ILE A 220 -9.38 11.44 6.46
CA ILE A 220 -10.56 12.16 5.94
C ILE A 220 -10.16 13.14 4.84
N ARG A 221 -9.09 13.91 5.08
CA ARG A 221 -8.56 14.87 4.11
C ARG A 221 -8.09 14.19 2.83
N GLU A 222 -7.31 13.13 2.95
CA GLU A 222 -6.71 12.39 1.84
C GLU A 222 -7.79 11.65 1.01
N MET A 223 -8.77 11.00 1.67
CA MET A 223 -9.93 10.39 0.99
C MET A 223 -10.74 11.43 0.19
N ALA A 224 -10.95 12.63 0.75
CA ALA A 224 -11.64 13.70 0.05
C ALA A 224 -10.85 14.23 -1.15
N GLN A 225 -9.52 14.28 -1.06
CA GLN A 225 -8.65 14.64 -2.18
C GLN A 225 -8.72 13.60 -3.30
N VAL A 226 -8.61 12.32 -2.97
CA VAL A 226 -8.73 11.20 -3.92
C VAL A 226 -10.06 11.26 -4.68
N ARG A 227 -11.18 11.42 -3.97
CA ARG A 227 -12.52 11.53 -4.60
C ARG A 227 -12.63 12.71 -5.57
N ARG A 228 -12.06 13.87 -5.22
CA ARG A 228 -12.03 15.03 -6.12
C ARG A 228 -11.18 14.77 -7.36
N SER A 229 -10.05 14.09 -7.21
CA SER A 229 -9.20 13.73 -8.35
C SER A 229 -9.93 12.81 -9.32
N LEU A 230 -10.67 11.80 -8.82
CA LEU A 230 -11.50 10.94 -9.64
C LEU A 230 -12.54 11.73 -10.45
N GLN A 231 -13.29 12.62 -9.79
CA GLN A 231 -14.27 13.48 -10.45
C GLN A 231 -13.67 14.41 -11.51
N SER A 232 -12.44 14.90 -11.30
CA SER A 232 -11.74 15.75 -12.27
C SER A 232 -11.24 15.00 -13.51
N GLN A 233 -10.90 13.72 -13.37
CA GLN A 233 -10.51 12.86 -14.48
C GLN A 233 -11.72 12.49 -15.35
N ASP A 234 -12.88 12.23 -14.73
CA ASP A 234 -14.14 12.00 -15.45
C ASP A 234 -14.63 13.23 -16.24
N THR A 235 -14.27 14.44 -15.80
CA THR A 235 -14.67 15.71 -16.45
C THR A 235 -13.64 16.21 -17.48
N GLY A 236 -12.60 15.44 -17.80
CA GLY A 236 -11.64 15.76 -18.86
C GLY A 236 -10.62 16.86 -18.51
N LEU A 237 -10.49 17.22 -17.24
CA LEU A 237 -9.53 18.24 -16.80
C LEU A 237 -8.19 17.60 -16.43
N VAL A 238 -7.30 17.41 -17.40
CA VAL A 238 -5.96 16.85 -17.16
C VAL A 238 -5.08 17.89 -16.46
N ALA A 239 -4.91 17.76 -15.14
CA ALA A 239 -3.85 18.46 -14.42
C ALA A 239 -2.50 17.87 -14.82
N ALA A 240 -1.61 18.72 -15.34
CA ALA A 240 -0.26 18.36 -15.77
C ALA A 240 0.47 17.55 -14.67
N THR A 241 0.71 16.27 -14.94
CA THR A 241 1.33 15.33 -14.03
C THR A 241 2.76 15.03 -14.48
N THR A 242 3.72 15.32 -13.62
CA THR A 242 5.13 14.94 -13.80
C THR A 242 5.22 13.41 -13.72
N SER A 243 5.51 12.74 -14.84
CA SER A 243 5.68 11.29 -14.89
C SER A 243 6.92 10.85 -14.11
N TYR A 244 6.92 9.65 -13.53
CA TYR A 244 8.10 9.09 -12.86
C TYR A 244 9.36 9.12 -13.74
N ARG A 245 9.21 8.86 -15.05
CA ARG A 245 10.29 8.99 -16.05
C ARG A 245 10.93 10.38 -16.06
N SER A 246 10.11 11.44 -16.03
CA SER A 246 10.61 12.82 -16.06
C SER A 246 11.39 13.22 -14.80
N VAL A 247 11.11 12.61 -13.65
CA VAL A 247 11.89 12.81 -12.40
C VAL A 247 13.24 12.10 -12.49
N ARG A 248 13.25 10.83 -12.95
CA ARG A 248 14.48 10.05 -13.16
C ARG A 248 15.40 10.66 -14.24
N GLU A 249 14.83 11.26 -15.27
CA GLU A 249 15.59 11.94 -16.32
C GLU A 249 16.17 13.27 -15.83
N ARG A 250 15.43 14.04 -15.01
CA ARG A 250 15.97 15.25 -14.38
C ARG A 250 17.13 14.94 -13.45
N SER A 251 17.01 13.92 -12.61
CA SER A 251 18.14 13.46 -11.80
C SER A 251 19.28 13.01 -12.72
N ARG A 252 19.09 12.15 -13.72
CA ARG A 252 20.18 11.78 -14.65
C ARG A 252 20.82 12.97 -15.40
N SER A 253 20.05 13.98 -15.82
CA SER A 253 20.56 15.17 -16.49
C SER A 253 21.39 16.09 -15.58
N GLN A 254 21.08 16.12 -14.28
CA GLN A 254 21.89 16.84 -13.29
C GLN A 254 23.22 16.12 -12.99
N TRP A 255 23.29 14.80 -13.20
CA TRP A 255 24.53 14.02 -13.06
C TRP A 255 25.38 13.97 -14.36
N GLY A 256 24.81 14.35 -15.51
CA GLY A 256 25.54 14.47 -16.79
C GLY A 256 26.46 15.69 -16.89
N ASN A 257 26.38 16.64 -15.95
CA ASN A 257 27.18 17.88 -15.95
C ASN A 257 28.35 17.88 -14.95
N TRP A 258 28.59 16.79 -14.22
CA TRP A 258 29.69 16.69 -13.24
C TRP A 258 30.90 15.86 -13.70
N GLN A 259 30.93 15.39 -14.96
CA GLN A 259 32.10 14.67 -15.52
C GLN A 259 33.17 15.59 -16.15
N THR A 260 33.05 16.92 -16.05
CA THR A 260 34.06 17.87 -16.55
C THR A 260 34.62 18.86 -15.52
N MET A 261 34.36 18.67 -14.21
CA MET A 261 34.96 19.51 -13.16
C MET A 261 35.33 18.70 -11.92
N GLY A 262 36.34 17.85 -12.06
CA GLY A 262 36.87 17.00 -10.98
C GLY A 262 38.40 16.89 -10.99
N GLU A 263 39.10 17.93 -11.41
CA GLU A 263 40.48 18.20 -10.99
C GLU A 263 40.44 19.43 -10.08
N LEU A 264 41.21 19.37 -8.98
CA LEU A 264 41.36 20.35 -7.89
C LEU A 264 40.43 20.17 -6.68
N ALA A 265 40.85 19.33 -5.74
CA ALA A 265 41.30 19.79 -4.41
C ALA A 265 41.64 18.61 -3.50
N ASN A 266 42.91 18.21 -3.52
CA ASN A 266 43.61 17.68 -2.35
C ASN A 266 44.31 18.89 -1.70
N VAL A 267 43.78 19.39 -0.58
CA VAL A 267 44.49 19.90 0.62
C VAL A 267 43.48 19.90 1.77
#